data_AF-A0AAV3WZM0-F1
#
_entry.id   AF-A0AAV3WZM0-F1
#
_cell.length_a   1.000
_cell.length_b   1.000
_cell.length_c   1.000
_cell.angle_alpha   90.00
_cell.angle_beta   90.00
_cell.angle_gamma   90.00
#
_symmetry.space_group_name_H-M   'P 1'
#
loop_
_entity.id
_entity.type
_entity.pdbx_description
1 polymer ?
#
loop_
_entity_poly.entity_id
_entity_poly.type
_entity_poly.pdbx_seq_one_letter_code
_entity_poly.pdbx_strand_id
1 'polypeptide(L)' 'MDSKVLNFVLLTLIISGMVINNLEGLYTFKMVFNSFAMIVFVLVGCERLYRYTQKDKKSIKQKV' A
#
# COMPACT_ATOMS: atom_id res chain seq x y z
N MET A 1 -3.06 4.14 10.27
CA MET A 1 -3.12 5.52 9.75
C MET A 1 -4.53 5.92 9.37
N ASP A 2 -4.79 7.22 9.21
CA ASP A 2 -6.07 7.67 8.65
C ASP A 2 -6.23 7.07 7.24
N SER A 3 -7.41 6.52 6.94
CA SER A 3 -7.66 5.76 5.71
C SER A 3 -7.33 6.59 4.46
N LYS A 4 -7.53 7.92 4.57
CA LYS A 4 -7.23 8.90 3.53
C LYS A 4 -5.73 9.03 3.25
N VAL A 5 -4.89 9.01 4.29
CA VAL A 5 -3.43 9.14 4.16
C VAL A 5 -2.85 7.90 3.46
N LEU A 6 -3.29 6.70 3.84
CA LEU A 6 -2.88 5.46 3.16
C LEU A 6 -3.27 5.45 1.69
N ASN A 7 -4.49 5.92 1.37
CA ASN A 7 -4.96 5.96 -0.01
C ASN A 7 -4.16 6.97 -0.84
N PHE A 8 -3.83 8.13 -0.26
CA PHE A 8 -2.98 9.14 -0.89
C PHE A 8 -1.56 8.62 -1.16
N VAL A 9 -0.96 7.95 -0.18
CA VAL A 9 0.38 7.34 -0.32
C VAL A 9 0.38 6.28 -1.43
N LEU A 10 -0.63 5.41 -1.46
CA LEU A 10 -0.81 4.42 -2.54
C LEU A 10 -0.94 5.08 -3.91
N LEU A 11 -1.77 6.13 -4.02
CA LEU A 11 -2.02 6.82 -5.28
C LEU A 11 -0.74 7.48 -5.81
N THR A 12 -0.02 8.17 -4.94
CA THR A 12 1.27 8.79 -5.27
C THR A 12 2.29 7.72 -5.71
N LEU A 13 2.37 6.59 -5.01
CA LEU A 13 3.26 5.49 -5.36
C LEU A 13 2.99 4.92 -6.76
N ILE A 14 1.70 4.74 -7.12
CA ILE A 14 1.28 4.26 -8.44
C ILE A 14 1.65 5.27 -9.54
N ILE A 15 1.36 6.56 -9.31
CA ILE A 15 1.68 7.63 -10.27
C ILE A 15 3.19 7.73 -10.48
N SER A 16 3.97 7.73 -9.40
CA SER A 16 5.44 7.74 -9.48
C SER A 16 5.94 6.52 -10.26
N GLY A 17 5.38 5.33 -10.02
CA GLY A 17 5.73 4.12 -10.77
C GLY A 17 5.46 4.24 -12.26
N MET A 18 4.33 4.83 -12.66
CA MET A 18 4.00 5.06 -14.08
C MET A 18 4.97 6.02 -14.75
N VAL A 19 5.34 7.12 -14.08
CA VAL A 19 6.32 8.08 -14.62
C VAL A 19 7.68 7.41 -14.80
N ILE A 20 8.14 6.71 -13.75
CA ILE A 20 9.42 6.00 -13.75
C ILE A 20 9.45 4.93 -14.85
N ASN A 21 8.35 4.23 -15.07
CA ASN A 21 8.28 3.19 -16.08
C ASN A 21 8.33 3.74 -17.52
N ASN A 22 7.87 4.97 -17.74
CA ASN A 22 7.96 5.66 -19.04
C ASN A 22 9.33 6.30 -19.31
N LEU A 23 10.19 6.45 -18.30
CA LEU A 23 11.56 6.90 -18.52
C LEU A 23 12.39 5.73 -19.11
N GLU A 24 12.80 5.85 -20.37
CA GLU A 24 13.74 4.93 -21.00
C GLU A 24 15.15 5.09 -20.39
N GLY A 25 15.89 3.99 -20.26
CA GLY A 25 17.27 3.97 -19.74
C GLY A 25 17.44 3.82 -18.23
N LEU A 26 16.37 3.97 -17.43
CA LEU A 26 16.44 3.86 -15.96
C LEU A 26 16.17 2.44 -15.43
N TYR A 27 16.83 1.42 -15.98
CA TYR A 27 16.56 0.01 -15.65
C TYR A 27 16.79 -0.32 -14.16
N THR A 28 17.92 0.10 -13.60
CA THR A 28 18.26 -0.12 -12.19
C THR A 28 17.30 0.62 -11.25
N PHE A 29 16.92 1.85 -11.61
CA PHE A 29 15.98 2.64 -10.82
C PHE A 29 14.58 2.04 -10.83
N LYS A 30 14.09 1.56 -11.99
CA LYS A 30 12.84 0.80 -12.09
C LYS A 30 12.86 -0.42 -11.18
N MET A 31 13.95 -1.19 -11.19
CA MET A 31 14.09 -2.39 -10.38
C MET A 31 14.04 -2.09 -8.86
N VAL A 32 14.79 -1.08 -8.41
CA VAL A 32 14.80 -0.65 -7.00
C VAL A 32 13.43 -0.10 -6.59
N PHE A 33 12.84 0.77 -7.42
CA PHE A 33 11.53 1.35 -7.16
C PHE A 33 10.45 0.28 -7.08
N ASN A 34 10.44 -0.70 -7.99
CA ASN A 34 9.45 -1.76 -8.00
C ASN A 34 9.57 -2.68 -6.77
N SER A 35 10.81 -2.98 -6.34
CA SER A 35 11.05 -3.73 -5.10
C SER A 35 10.53 -2.97 -3.87
N PHE A 36 10.78 -1.66 -3.82
CA PHE A 36 10.27 -0.82 -2.75
C PHE A 36 8.74 -0.73 -2.76
N ALA A 37 8.15 -0.59 -3.94
CA ALA A 37 6.70 -0.55 -4.12
C ALA A 37 6.05 -1.85 -3.62
N MET A 38 6.61 -3.03 -3.93
CA MET A 38 6.11 -4.29 -3.38
C MET A 38 6.10 -4.33 -1.86
N ILE A 39 7.18 -3.88 -1.21
CA ILE A 39 7.27 -3.85 0.27
C ILE A 39 6.15 -2.96 0.84
N VAL A 40 5.96 -1.77 0.27
CA VAL A 40 4.90 -0.85 0.70
C VAL A 40 3.51 -1.47 0.48
N PHE A 41 3.27 -2.12 -0.67
CA PHE A 41 2.01 -2.81 -0.93
C PHE A 41 1.74 -3.93 0.09
N VAL A 42 2.73 -4.74 0.43
CA VAL A 42 2.60 -5.80 1.44
C VAL A 42 2.28 -5.21 2.80
N LEU A 43 3.01 -4.18 3.24
CA LEU A 43 2.76 -3.52 4.53
C LEU A 43 1.34 -2.92 4.61
N VAL A 44 0.90 -2.23 3.55
CA VAL A 44 -0.45 -1.66 3.50
C VAL A 44 -1.51 -2.76 3.46
N GLY A 45 -1.27 -3.85 2.73
CA GLY A 45 -2.12 -5.03 2.70
C GLY A 45 -2.27 -5.65 4.09
N CYS A 46 -1.16 -5.84 4.81
CA CYS A 46 -1.16 -6.32 6.19
C CYS A 46 -1.91 -5.37 7.13
N GLU A 47 -1.70 -4.05 7.04
CA GLU A 47 -2.42 -3.08 7.87
C GLU A 47 -3.94 -3.12 7.61
N ARG A 48 -4.35 -3.23 6.33
CA ARG A 48 -5.76 -3.37 5.98
C ARG A 48 -6.34 -4.68 6.50
N LEU A 49 -5.69 -5.82 6.25
CA LEU A 49 -6.13 -7.12 6.75
C LEU A 49 -6.25 -7.11 8.28
N TYR A 50 -5.25 -6.59 8.98
CA TYR A 50 -5.28 -6.47 10.44
C TYR A 50 -6.46 -5.61 10.94
N ARG A 51 -6.72 -4.48 10.28
CA ARG A 51 -7.90 -3.64 10.57
C ARG A 51 -9.22 -4.36 10.31
N TYR A 52 -9.32 -5.13 9.23
CA TYR A 52 -10.52 -5.94 8.95
C TYR A 52 -10.73 -7.01 10.02
N THR A 53 -9.69 -7.79 10.35
CA THR A 53 -9.77 -8.81 11.41
C THR A 53 -10.11 -8.21 12.78
N GLN A 54 -9.60 -7.01 13.11
CA GLN A 54 -9.96 -6.34 14.36
C GLN A 54 -11.40 -5.79 14.37
N LYS A 55 -11.91 -5.28 13.24
CA LYS A 55 -13.31 -4.83 13.13
C LYS A 55 -14.29 -6.00 13.33
N ASP A 56 -13.96 -7.17 12.79
CA ASP A 56 -14.73 -8.40 13.03
C ASP A 56 -14.78 -8.76 14.52
N LYS A 57 -13.63 -8.77 15.20
CA LYS A 57 -13.58 -9.02 16.66
C LYS A 57 -14.34 -7.99 17.49
N LYS A 58 -14.38 -6.72 17.06
CA LYS A 58 -15.13 -5.66 17.76
C LYS A 58 -16.63 -5.78 17.53
N SER A 59 -17.06 -6.21 16.35
CA SER A 59 -18.47 -6.48 16.03
C SER A 59 -19.01 -7.69 16.80
N ILE A 60 -18.18 -8.72 17.02
CA ILE A 60 -18.55 -9.89 17.84
C ILE A 60 -18.71 -9.51 19.32
N LYS A 61 -17.85 -8.65 19.88
CA LYS A 61 -17.97 -8.20 21.29
C LYS A 61 -19.17 -7.29 21.58
N GLN A 62 -19.77 -6.68 20.57
CA GLN A 62 -20.96 -5.82 20.73
C GLN A 62 -22.28 -6.61 20.64
N LYS A 63 -22.21 -7.91 20.33
CA LYS A 63 -23.34 -8.83 20.24
C LYS A 63 -23.43 -9.84 21.39
N VAL A 64 -22.56 -9.71 22.41
CA VAL A 64 -22.58 -10.52 23.65
C VAL A 64 -23.02 -9.66 24.82
#